data_AF-A0A359B3F4-F1
#
_entry.id   AF-A0A359B3F4-F1
#
_cell.length_a   1.000
_cell.length_b   1.000
_cell.length_c   1.000
_cell.angle_alpha   90.00
_cell.angle_beta   90.00
_cell.angle_gamma   90.00
#
_symmetry.space_group_name_H-M   'P 1'
#
loop_
_entity.id
_entity.type
_entity.pdbx_description
1 polymer ?
#
loop_
_entity_poly.entity_id
_entity_poly.type
_entity_poly.pdbx_seq_one_letter_code
_entity_poly.pdbx_strand_id
1 'polypeptide(L)' 'MDFIGHQAFPGIPFFAFGGILMVLLGIVVMLLVLAFLLNWLWNITIPQVFGLKEITYWQAFRLLIIAGLLFGGPVYFGN' A
#
# COMPACT_ATOMS: atom_id res chain seq x y z
N MET A 1 -9.95 51.08 12.53
CA MET A 1 -8.61 50.54 12.88
C MET A 1 -8.71 49.03 13.05
N ASP A 2 -9.21 48.42 11.97
CA ASP A 2 -8.71 47.26 11.26
C ASP A 2 -8.51 45.99 12.10
N PHE A 3 -9.63 45.31 12.32
CA PHE A 3 -9.78 43.96 12.86
C PHE A 3 -9.24 42.91 11.84
N ILE A 4 -7.99 43.08 11.39
CA ILE A 4 -7.34 42.25 10.36
C ILE A 4 -6.00 41.75 10.94
N GLY A 5 -5.89 40.43 11.08
CA GLY A 5 -4.64 39.77 11.45
C GLY A 5 -4.74 38.27 11.71
N HIS A 6 -5.96 37.70 11.78
CA HIS A 6 -6.14 36.33 12.23
C HIS A 6 -6.54 35.32 11.13
N GLN A 7 -6.10 35.49 9.88
CA GLN A 7 -6.33 34.49 8.83
C GLN A 7 -5.14 34.35 7.86
N ALA A 8 -4.83 33.09 7.50
CA ALA A 8 -3.94 32.58 6.44
C ALA A 8 -2.45 32.40 6.81
N PHE A 9 -1.88 31.22 7.08
CA PHE A 9 -2.29 29.81 6.95
C PHE A 9 -1.71 29.09 8.18
N PRO A 10 -2.48 28.36 9.03
CA PRO A 10 -1.84 27.54 10.04
C PRO A 10 -1.07 26.44 9.30
N GLY A 11 0.26 26.59 9.24
CA GLY A 11 1.14 25.64 8.60
C GLY A 11 0.80 24.24 9.08
N ILE A 12 0.71 23.29 8.14
CA ILE A 12 0.45 21.87 8.42
C ILE A 12 1.25 21.50 9.68
N PRO A 13 0.59 21.17 10.81
CA PRO A 13 1.30 21.00 12.07
C PRO A 13 2.37 19.93 11.88
N PHE A 14 3.56 20.11 12.47
CA PHE A 14 4.68 19.16 12.29
C PHE A 14 4.28 17.70 12.62
N PHE A 15 3.33 17.55 13.54
CA PHE A 15 2.70 16.27 13.91
C PHE A 15 1.92 15.61 12.77
N ALA A 16 1.35 16.37 11.83
CA ALA A 16 0.65 15.84 10.66
C ALA A 16 1.63 15.22 9.64
N PHE A 17 2.83 15.79 9.47
CA PHE A 17 3.88 15.17 8.66
C PHE A 17 4.34 13.82 9.25
N GLY A 18 4.48 13.75 10.59
CA GLY A 18 4.76 12.50 11.28
C GLY A 18 3.67 11.45 11.10
N GLY A 19 2.40 11.86 11.17
CA GLY A 19 1.25 10.97 10.96
C GLY A 19 1.20 10.38 9.54
N ILE A 20 1.42 11.21 8.50
CA ILE A 20 1.44 10.74 7.11
C ILE A 20 2.58 9.74 6.88
N LEU A 21 3.78 10.03 7.39
CA LEU A 21 4.93 9.13 7.27
C LEU A 21 4.65 7.77 7.93
N MET A 22 4.00 7.76 9.10
CA MET A 22 3.66 6.55 9.83
C MET A 22 2.63 5.68 9.08
N VAL A 23 1.63 6.31 8.45
CA VAL A 23 0.66 5.61 7.59
C VAL A 23 1.35 5.00 6.37
N LEU A 24 2.21 5.75 5.68
CA LEU A 24 2.95 5.24 4.52
C LEU A 24 3.84 4.04 4.89
N LEU A 25 4.55 4.12 6.02
CA LEU A 25 5.31 3.00 6.56
C LEU A 25 4.43 1.79 6.85
N GLY A 26 3.26 1.99 7.46
CA GLY A 26 2.29 0.93 7.73
C GLY A 26 1.84 0.21 6.45
N ILE A 27 1.55 0.98 5.39
CA ILE A 27 1.16 0.42 4.08
C ILE A 27 2.30 -0.40 3.48
N VAL A 28 3.54 0.11 3.51
CA VAL A 28 4.70 -0.62 2.99
C VAL A 28 4.91 -1.94 3.74
N VAL A 29 4.85 -1.91 5.07
CA VAL A 29 4.98 -3.13 5.89
C VAL A 29 3.86 -4.12 5.57
N MET A 30 2.63 -3.64 5.44
CA MET A 30 1.49 -4.49 5.07
C MET A 30 1.69 -5.14 3.70
N LEU A 31 2.14 -4.39 2.69
CA LEU A 31 2.44 -4.93 1.36
C LEU A 31 3.55 -5.99 1.39
N LEU A 32 4.60 -5.78 2.19
CA LEU A 32 5.68 -6.75 2.34
C LEU A 32 5.20 -8.05 3.00
N VAL A 33 4.31 -7.97 3.99
CA VAL A 33 3.68 -9.13 4.62
C VAL A 33 2.79 -9.87 3.63
N LEU A 34 1.96 -9.15 2.85
CA LEU A 34 1.13 -9.75 1.80
C LEU A 34 1.99 -10.44 0.74
N ALA A 35 3.09 -9.82 0.30
CA ALA A 35 4.00 -10.41 -0.67
C ALA A 35 4.65 -11.69 -0.13
N PHE A 36 4.99 -11.74 1.16
CA PHE A 36 5.50 -12.96 1.80
C PHE A 36 4.46 -14.07 1.80
N LEU A 37 3.22 -13.74 2.19
CA LEU A 37 2.12 -14.69 2.21
C LEU A 37 1.80 -15.22 0.81
N LEU A 38 1.79 -14.34 -0.21
CA LEU A 38 1.60 -14.72 -1.61
C LEU A 38 2.72 -15.65 -2.10
N ASN A 39 3.98 -15.35 -1.77
CA ASN A 39 5.11 -16.19 -2.12
C ASN A 39 4.97 -17.60 -1.52
N TRP A 40 4.66 -17.67 -0.22
CA TRP A 40 4.50 -18.94 0.48
C TRP A 40 3.33 -19.74 -0.10
N LEU A 41 2.17 -19.10 -0.29
CA LEU A 41 0.98 -19.74 -0.82
C LEU A 41 1.20 -20.22 -2.27
N TRP A 42 1.85 -19.41 -3.10
CA TRP A 42 2.18 -19.76 -4.47
C TRP A 42 3.05 -21.01 -4.49
N ASN A 43 4.17 -21.03 -3.76
CA ASN A 43 5.14 -22.12 -3.82
C ASN A 43 4.56 -23.46 -3.35
N ILE A 44 3.55 -23.46 -2.47
CA ILE A 44 2.88 -24.70 -2.05
C ILE A 44 1.76 -25.14 -3.01
N THR A 45 0.98 -24.24 -3.60
CA THR A 45 -0.20 -24.62 -4.39
C THR A 45 0.06 -24.62 -5.89
N ILE A 46 0.64 -23.55 -6.43
CA ILE A 46 0.67 -23.33 -7.88
C ILE A 46 1.64 -24.29 -8.61
N PRO A 47 2.88 -24.50 -8.14
CA PRO A 47 3.76 -25.52 -8.71
C PRO A 47 3.19 -26.93 -8.62
N GLN A 48 2.51 -27.26 -7.52
CA GLN A 48 1.97 -28.61 -7.31
C GLN A 48 0.73 -28.89 -8.17
N VAL A 49 -0.18 -27.92 -8.31
CA VAL A 49 -1.45 -28.09 -9.01
C VAL A 49 -1.30 -27.86 -10.52
N PHE A 50 -0.50 -26.88 -10.93
CA PHE A 50 -0.38 -26.45 -12.33
C PHE A 50 0.96 -26.80 -12.97
N GLY A 51 1.92 -27.37 -12.22
CA GLY A 51 3.26 -27.67 -12.74
C GLY A 51 4.09 -26.42 -13.07
N LEU A 52 3.72 -25.26 -12.55
CA LEU A 52 4.41 -24.00 -12.78
C LEU A 52 5.67 -23.86 -11.91
N LYS A 53 6.54 -22.91 -12.24
CA LYS A 53 7.75 -22.65 -11.46
C LYS A 53 7.43 -21.96 -10.14
N GLU A 54 8.18 -22.32 -9.10
CA GLU A 54 8.26 -21.56 -7.86
C GLU A 54 8.70 -20.12 -8.11
N ILE A 55 8.17 -19.20 -7.31
CA ILE A 55 8.53 -17.79 -7.35
C ILE A 55 9.39 -17.42 -6.15
N THR A 56 10.23 -16.41 -6.31
CA THR A 56 10.97 -15.81 -5.21
C THR A 56 10.17 -14.66 -4.59
N TYR A 57 10.59 -14.23 -3.39
CA TYR A 57 9.95 -13.11 -2.69
C TYR A 57 9.78 -11.86 -3.58
N TRP A 58 10.83 -11.50 -4.33
CA TRP A 58 10.78 -10.35 -5.23
C TRP A 58 9.82 -10.53 -6.41
N GLN A 59 9.64 -11.76 -6.89
CA GLN A 59 8.68 -12.04 -7.96
C GLN A 59 7.24 -11.96 -7.44
N ALA A 60 6.98 -12.50 -6.25
CA ALA A 60 5.68 -12.38 -5.59
C ALA A 60 5.29 -10.92 -5.34
N PHE A 61 6.23 -10.08 -4.90
CA PHE A 61 5.97 -8.65 -4.73
C PHE A 61 5.54 -7.95 -6.03
N ARG A 62 6.24 -8.22 -7.14
CA ARG A 62 5.88 -7.64 -8.46
C ARG A 62 4.50 -8.14 -8.93
N LEU A 63 4.18 -9.40 -8.68
CA LEU A 63 2.86 -9.98 -8.95
C LEU A 63 1.76 -9.31 -8.12
N LEU A 64 2.02 -9.00 -6.84
CA LEU A 64 1.08 -8.30 -5.98
C LEU A 64 0.74 -6.90 -6.52
N ILE A 65 1.74 -6.16 -7.03
CA ILE A 65 1.52 -4.86 -7.67
C ILE A 65 0.67 -5.01 -8.94
N ILE A 66 0.99 -5.99 -9.80
CA ILE A 66 0.22 -6.24 -11.02
C ILE A 66 -1.22 -6.62 -10.67
N ALA A 67 -1.43 -7.48 -9.68
CA ALA A 67 -2.76 -7.84 -9.20
C ALA A 67 -3.51 -6.62 -8.65
N GLY A 68 -2.85 -5.77 -7.88
CA GLY A 68 -3.41 -4.49 -7.42
C GLY A 68 -3.78 -3.56 -8.56
N LEU A 69 -3.02 -3.54 -9.66
CA LEU A 69 -3.33 -2.74 -10.85
C LEU A 69 -4.50 -3.32 -11.66
N LEU A 70 -4.56 -4.64 -11.81
CA LEU A 70 -5.59 -5.32 -12.60
C LEU A 70 -6.94 -5.41 -11.87
N PHE A 71 -6.91 -5.61 -10.55
CA PHE A 71 -8.09 -5.85 -9.72
C PHE A 71 -8.41 -4.69 -8.77
N GLY A 72 -7.52 -3.70 -8.64
CA GLY A 72 -7.78 -2.46 -7.90
C GLY A 72 -8.75 -1.57 -8.66
N GLY A 73 -10.05 -1.83 -8.50
CA GLY A 73 -11.11 -1.02 -9.08
C GLY A 73 -11.24 0.36 -8.42
N PRO A 74 -11.89 1.33 -9.10
CA PRO A 74 -12.12 2.66 -8.56
C PRO A 74 -12.92 2.58 -7.26
N VAL A 75 -12.36 3.14 -6.19
CA VAL A 75 -13.08 3.34 -4.93
C VAL A 75 -14.08 4.46 -5.18
N TYR A 76 -15.34 4.10 -5.46
CA TYR A 76 -16.44 5.07 -5.53
C TYR A 76 -16.71 5.59 -4.12
N PHE A 77 -16.15 6.75 -3.80
CA PHE A 77 -16.60 7.55 -2.66
C PHE A 77 -17.91 8.22 -3.07
N GLY A 78 -19.02 7.48 -2.97
CA GLY A 78 -20.36 8.05 -3.04
C GLY A 78 -20.61 8.91 -1.81
N ASN A 79 -20.95 10.18 -2.04
CA ASN A 79 -21.20 11.21 -1.02
C ASN A 79 -22.27 10.81 0.01
#